data_AF-A0A4R9ELB0-F1
#
_entry.id   AF-A0A4R9ELB0-F1
#
_cell.length_a   1.000
_cell.length_b   1.000
_cell.length_c   1.000
_cell.angle_alpha   90.00
_cell.angle_beta   90.00
_cell.angle_gamma   90.00
#
_symmetry.space_group_name_H-M   'P 1'
#
loop_
_entity.id
_entity.type
_entity.pdbx_description
1 polymer ?
#
loop_
_entity_poly.entity_id
_entity_poly.type
_entity_poly.pdbx_seq_one_letter_code
_entity_poly.pdbx_strand_id
1 'polypeptide(L)'
;GYGVLRWWRGRGDAVREFDAAEASRQLPLAADLLAACVAAGAGPVVAAQAVGEALKGPVGERLARGAAEVRLGSEPADAWRILASIPGAAALARLLERAGESGAPAAEPVARLAADCRAERGRTAMAAARRAGVLMTAPVGLCFLPAFIAVGVLPVVIGLAEGLLSG
;
A
#
# COMPACT_ATOMS: atom_id res chain seq x y z
N GLY A 1 -46.40 -28.44 5.89
CA GLY A 1 -45.86 -27.06 5.87
C GLY A 1 -44.50 -27.02 5.20
N TYR A 2 -44.46 -27.11 3.87
CA TYR A 2 -43.21 -27.26 3.09
C TYR A 2 -42.78 -25.96 2.39
N GLY A 3 -43.71 -25.01 2.18
CA GLY A 3 -43.45 -23.73 1.53
C GLY A 3 -42.62 -22.76 2.39
N VAL A 4 -42.81 -22.78 3.71
CA VAL A 4 -42.08 -21.92 4.65
C VAL A 4 -40.59 -22.28 4.63
N LEU A 5 -40.23 -23.57 4.77
CA LEU A 5 -38.84 -24.03 4.71
C LEU A 5 -38.14 -23.68 3.38
N ARG A 6 -38.85 -23.74 2.24
CA ARG A 6 -38.30 -23.36 0.93
C ARG A 6 -38.06 -21.85 0.82
N TRP A 7 -38.97 -21.04 1.38
CA TRP A 7 -38.83 -19.59 1.42
C TRP A 7 -37.69 -19.13 2.35
N TRP A 8 -37.48 -19.80 3.48
CA TRP A 8 -36.32 -19.55 4.35
C TRP A 8 -35.00 -19.96 3.67
N ARG A 9 -34.98 -21.10 2.96
CA ARG A 9 -33.77 -21.56 2.23
C ARG A 9 -33.37 -20.58 1.12
N GLY A 10 -34.32 -20.19 0.28
CA GLY A 10 -34.06 -19.25 -0.82
C GLY A 10 -33.57 -17.87 -0.35
N ARG A 11 -34.02 -17.40 0.83
CA ARG A 11 -33.51 -16.15 1.40
C ARG A 11 -32.07 -16.29 1.91
N GLY A 12 -31.70 -17.44 2.47
CA GLY A 12 -30.33 -17.73 2.89
C GLY A 12 -29.37 -17.84 1.69
N ASP A 13 -29.81 -18.47 0.61
CA ASP A 13 -29.00 -18.61 -0.60
C ASP A 13 -28.72 -17.25 -1.25
N ALA A 14 -29.72 -16.37 -1.35
CA ALA A 14 -29.56 -15.02 -1.89
C ALA A 14 -28.60 -14.15 -1.06
N VAL A 15 -28.64 -14.25 0.28
CA VAL A 15 -27.71 -13.53 1.17
C VAL A 15 -26.28 -14.04 0.98
N ARG A 16 -26.08 -15.35 0.85
CA ARG A 16 -24.75 -15.94 0.61
C ARG A 16 -24.17 -15.55 -0.75
N GLU A 17 -25.02 -15.47 -1.77
CA GLU A 17 -24.61 -15.04 -3.11
C GLU A 17 -24.21 -13.56 -3.14
N PHE A 18 -24.98 -12.70 -2.45
CA PHE A 18 -24.64 -11.29 -2.28
C PHE A 18 -23.32 -11.11 -1.51
N ASP A 19 -23.13 -11.84 -0.40
CA ASP A 19 -21.89 -11.81 0.38
C ASP A 19 -20.68 -12.28 -0.43
N ALA A 20 -20.85 -13.31 -1.27
CA ALA A 20 -19.78 -13.80 -2.13
C ALA A 20 -19.38 -12.77 -3.19
N ALA A 21 -20.35 -12.10 -3.82
CA ALA A 21 -20.09 -11.05 -4.80
C ALA A 21 -19.38 -9.84 -4.17
N GLU A 22 -19.81 -9.42 -2.98
CA GLU A 22 -19.17 -8.33 -2.25
C GLU A 22 -17.76 -8.72 -1.77
N ALA A 23 -17.59 -9.94 -1.28
CA ALA A 23 -16.29 -10.43 -0.86
C ALA A 23 -15.28 -10.45 -2.01
N SER A 24 -15.72 -10.83 -3.22
CA SER A 24 -14.88 -10.80 -4.42
C SER A 24 -14.44 -9.38 -4.79
N ARG A 25 -15.24 -8.34 -4.52
CA ARG A 25 -14.88 -6.94 -4.77
C ARG A 25 -13.94 -6.38 -3.70
N GLN A 26 -14.13 -6.80 -2.44
CA GLN A 26 -13.33 -6.33 -1.31
C GLN A 26 -11.94 -6.97 -1.24
N LEU A 27 -11.79 -8.19 -1.75
CA LEU A 27 -10.55 -8.96 -1.61
C LEU A 27 -9.29 -8.25 -2.12
N PRO A 28 -9.27 -7.62 -3.32
CA PRO A 28 -8.08 -6.91 -3.81
C PRO A 28 -7.70 -5.73 -2.90
N LEU A 29 -8.69 -4.92 -2.52
CA LEU A 29 -8.47 -3.78 -1.61
C LEU A 29 -7.97 -4.24 -0.24
N ALA A 30 -8.52 -5.32 0.32
CA ALA A 30 -8.07 -5.89 1.58
C ALA A 30 -6.61 -6.38 1.49
N ALA A 31 -6.22 -6.98 0.37
CA ALA A 31 -4.84 -7.41 0.12
C ALA A 31 -3.88 -6.21 0.00
N ASP A 32 -4.28 -5.15 -0.72
CA ASP A 32 -3.47 -3.93 -0.88
C ASP A 32 -3.25 -3.22 0.46
N LEU A 33 -4.30 -3.10 1.28
CA LEU A 33 -4.20 -2.48 2.60
C LEU A 33 -3.37 -3.35 3.55
N LEU A 34 -3.51 -4.67 3.52
CA LEU A 34 -2.66 -5.59 4.28
C LEU A 34 -1.19 -5.43 3.88
N ALA A 35 -0.90 -5.36 2.58
CA ALA A 35 0.44 -5.13 2.07
C ALA A 35 1.00 -3.78 2.53
N ALA A 36 0.19 -2.71 2.48
CA ALA A 36 0.58 -1.38 2.95
C ALA A 36 0.88 -1.37 4.46
N CYS A 37 0.05 -2.01 5.29
CA CYS A 37 0.28 -2.13 6.73
C CYS A 37 1.56 -2.91 7.04
N VAL A 38 1.81 -4.02 6.34
CA VAL A 38 3.03 -4.81 6.52
C VAL A 38 4.26 -4.03 6.05
N ALA A 39 4.18 -3.31 4.92
CA ALA A 39 5.26 -2.44 4.43
C ALA A 39 5.55 -1.26 5.39
N ALA A 40 4.54 -0.81 6.14
CA ALA A 40 4.68 0.15 7.23
C ALA A 40 5.30 -0.44 8.50
N GLY A 41 5.49 -1.77 8.55
CA GLY A 41 6.12 -2.49 9.66
C GLY A 41 5.13 -3.15 10.63
N ALA A 42 3.84 -3.20 10.32
CA ALA A 42 2.86 -3.90 11.15
C ALA A 42 3.02 -5.42 11.02
N GLY A 43 2.89 -6.13 12.15
CA GLY A 43 2.81 -7.58 12.15
C GLY A 43 1.55 -8.07 11.41
N PRO A 44 1.58 -9.22 10.69
CA PRO A 44 0.46 -9.66 9.84
C PRO A 44 -0.89 -9.80 10.57
N VAL A 45 -0.89 -10.23 11.83
CA VAL A 45 -2.11 -10.32 12.66
C VAL A 45 -2.66 -8.93 13.00
N VAL A 46 -1.79 -7.97 13.31
CA VAL A 46 -2.16 -6.58 13.60
C VAL A 46 -2.66 -5.87 12.35
N ALA A 47 -2.00 -6.09 11.22
CA ALA A 47 -2.44 -5.61 9.91
C ALA A 47 -3.83 -6.16 9.55
N ALA A 48 -4.05 -7.46 9.73
CA ALA A 48 -5.35 -8.08 9.46
C ALA A 48 -6.47 -7.53 10.35
N GLN A 49 -6.19 -7.26 11.63
CA GLN A 49 -7.16 -6.59 12.49
C GLN A 49 -7.49 -5.18 11.99
N ALA A 50 -6.47 -4.35 11.73
CA ALA A 50 -6.67 -2.96 11.30
C ALA A 50 -7.43 -2.87 9.97
N VAL A 51 -7.08 -3.74 9.00
CA VAL A 51 -7.77 -3.83 7.71
C VAL A 51 -9.21 -4.33 7.90
N GLY A 52 -9.41 -5.31 8.79
CA GLY A 52 -10.73 -5.83 9.11
C GLY A 52 -11.69 -4.80 9.70
N GLU A 53 -11.19 -3.99 10.65
CA GLU A 53 -11.94 -2.89 11.26
C GLU A 53 -12.26 -1.76 10.27
N ALA A 54 -11.38 -1.52 9.29
CA ALA A 54 -11.53 -0.47 8.28
C ALA A 54 -12.51 -0.83 7.14
N LEU A 55 -12.39 -2.04 6.56
CA LEU A 55 -13.18 -2.43 5.38
C LEU A 55 -14.65 -2.74 5.71
N LYS A 56 -14.92 -3.29 6.90
CA LYS A 56 -16.22 -3.92 7.24
C LYS A 56 -16.62 -4.97 6.18
N GLY A 57 -17.85 -5.49 6.26
CA GLY A 57 -18.38 -6.45 5.28
C GLY A 57 -17.69 -7.83 5.35
N PRO A 58 -17.98 -8.72 4.39
CA PRO A 58 -17.67 -10.14 4.53
C PRO A 58 -16.17 -10.44 4.63
N VAL A 59 -15.31 -9.69 3.94
CA VAL A 59 -13.85 -9.88 4.03
C VAL A 59 -13.31 -9.25 5.30
N GLY A 60 -13.73 -8.01 5.62
CA GLY A 60 -13.26 -7.29 6.79
C GLY A 60 -13.60 -8.00 8.11
N GLU A 61 -14.83 -8.50 8.24
CA GLU A 61 -15.28 -9.25 9.41
C GLU A 61 -14.47 -10.53 9.63
N ARG A 62 -14.14 -11.26 8.55
CA ARG A 62 -13.35 -12.50 8.63
C ARG A 62 -11.89 -12.24 8.95
N LEU A 63 -11.32 -11.13 8.48
CA LEU A 63 -9.98 -10.69 8.83
C LEU A 63 -9.89 -10.29 10.32
N ALA A 64 -10.83 -9.48 10.80
CA ALA A 64 -10.87 -9.07 12.21
C ALA A 64 -11.07 -10.27 13.14
N ARG A 65 -11.96 -11.19 12.76
CA ARG A 65 -12.22 -12.42 13.51
C ARG A 65 -11.01 -13.35 13.55
N GLY A 66 -10.40 -13.65 12.40
CA GLY A 66 -9.21 -14.51 12.36
C GLY A 66 -8.06 -13.90 13.16
N ALA A 67 -7.86 -12.59 13.08
CA ALA A 67 -6.87 -11.90 13.89
C ALA A 67 -7.16 -12.03 15.40
N ALA A 68 -8.43 -11.93 15.81
CA ALA A 68 -8.84 -12.12 17.20
C ALA A 68 -8.63 -13.56 17.68
N GLU A 69 -8.99 -14.55 16.87
CA GLU A 69 -8.80 -15.98 17.18
C GLU A 69 -7.32 -16.31 17.37
N VAL A 70 -6.42 -15.81 16.51
CA VAL A 70 -4.96 -15.96 16.71
C VAL A 70 -4.50 -15.31 18.02
N ARG A 71 -4.99 -14.11 18.38
CA ARG A 71 -4.63 -13.45 19.66
C ARG A 71 -5.13 -14.19 20.88
N LEU A 72 -6.22 -14.94 20.74
CA LEU A 72 -6.77 -15.80 21.79
C LEU A 72 -6.03 -17.15 21.88
N GLY A 73 -5.01 -17.38 21.04
CA GLY A 73 -4.20 -18.59 21.04
C GLY A 73 -4.78 -19.73 20.23
N SER A 74 -5.77 -19.48 19.36
CA SER A 74 -6.23 -20.49 18.39
C SER A 74 -5.12 -20.84 17.40
N GLU A 75 -5.11 -22.09 16.93
CA GLU A 75 -4.19 -22.55 15.91
C GLU A 75 -4.35 -21.67 14.64
N PRO A 76 -3.26 -21.18 14.01
CA PRO A 76 -3.35 -20.30 12.85
C PRO A 76 -4.18 -20.88 11.69
N ALA A 77 -4.08 -22.19 11.44
CA ALA A 77 -4.87 -22.88 10.42
C ALA A 77 -6.38 -22.74 10.66
N ASP A 78 -6.80 -22.91 11.92
CA ASP A 78 -8.20 -22.79 12.31
C ASP A 78 -8.68 -21.34 12.30
N ALA A 79 -7.85 -20.42 12.77
CA ALA A 79 -8.19 -19.00 12.86
C ALA A 79 -8.44 -18.36 11.48
N TRP A 80 -7.71 -18.79 10.45
CA TRP A 80 -7.87 -18.29 9.08
C TRP A 80 -8.79 -19.14 8.21
N ARG A 81 -9.32 -20.25 8.72
CA ARG A 81 -10.21 -21.17 7.99
C ARG A 81 -11.46 -20.49 7.43
N ILE A 82 -12.06 -19.59 8.21
CA ILE A 82 -13.27 -18.86 7.78
C ILE A 82 -12.91 -17.87 6.65
N LEU A 83 -11.75 -17.21 6.71
CA LEU A 83 -11.25 -16.37 5.63
C LEU A 83 -10.99 -17.20 4.37
N ALA A 84 -10.38 -18.38 4.50
CA ALA A 84 -10.08 -19.29 3.39
C ALA A 84 -11.35 -19.81 2.68
N SER A 85 -12.51 -19.79 3.34
CA SER A 85 -13.79 -20.16 2.73
C SER A 85 -14.32 -19.15 1.71
N ILE A 86 -13.75 -17.94 1.66
CA ILE A 86 -14.10 -16.95 0.63
C ILE A 86 -13.41 -17.34 -0.69
N PRO A 87 -14.14 -17.41 -1.81
CA PRO A 87 -13.55 -17.62 -3.14
C PRO A 87 -12.42 -16.61 -3.42
N GLY A 88 -11.22 -17.11 -3.76
CA GLY A 88 -10.04 -16.29 -4.04
C GLY A 88 -9.19 -15.90 -2.82
N ALA A 89 -9.71 -15.99 -1.59
CA ALA A 89 -8.99 -15.58 -0.37
C ALA A 89 -8.00 -16.64 0.16
N ALA A 90 -8.03 -17.86 -0.38
CA ALA A 90 -7.24 -18.99 0.14
C ALA A 90 -5.72 -18.72 0.16
N ALA A 91 -5.20 -17.97 -0.83
CA ALA A 91 -3.78 -17.59 -0.84
C ALA A 91 -3.44 -16.61 0.29
N LEU A 92 -4.31 -15.63 0.53
CA LEU A 92 -4.15 -14.66 1.60
C LEU A 92 -4.23 -15.32 2.98
N ALA A 93 -5.19 -16.22 3.19
CA ALA A 93 -5.34 -16.99 4.42
C ALA A 93 -4.08 -17.81 4.74
N ARG A 94 -3.51 -18.52 3.74
CA ARG A 94 -2.26 -19.27 3.92
C ARG A 94 -1.05 -18.39 4.25
N LEU A 95 -0.99 -17.17 3.73
CA LEU A 95 0.07 -16.22 4.08
C LEU A 95 -0.04 -15.81 5.55
N LEU A 96 -1.26 -15.54 6.03
CA LEU A 96 -1.51 -15.18 7.43
C LEU A 96 -1.30 -16.35 8.40
N GLU A 97 -1.62 -17.57 7.97
CA GLU A 97 -1.36 -18.82 8.70
C GLU A 97 0.14 -19.02 8.95
N ARG A 98 0.96 -18.98 7.90
CA ARG A 98 2.43 -19.11 8.00
C ARG A 98 3.08 -18.00 8.83
N ALA A 99 2.52 -16.79 8.77
CA ALA A 99 2.95 -15.69 9.61
C ALA A 99 2.66 -15.94 11.10
N GLY A 100 1.61 -16.70 11.43
CA GLY A 100 1.26 -17.10 12.79
C GLY A 100 2.13 -18.24 13.34
N GLU A 101 2.49 -19.21 12.50
CA GLU A 101 3.36 -20.35 12.87
C GLU A 101 4.79 -19.94 13.25
N SER A 102 5.25 -18.79 12.78
CA SER A 102 6.62 -18.32 13.01
C SER A 102 6.92 -17.94 14.47
N GLY A 103 5.90 -17.79 15.33
CA GLY A 103 5.92 -17.94 16.80
C GLY A 103 6.95 -17.18 17.66
N ALA A 104 8.01 -16.60 17.13
CA ALA A 104 9.08 -15.93 17.88
C ALA A 104 8.80 -14.43 17.94
N PRO A 105 9.13 -13.74 19.05
CA PRO A 105 9.06 -12.29 19.10
C PRO A 105 10.09 -11.75 18.11
N ALA A 106 9.67 -11.55 16.87
CA ALA A 106 10.45 -10.89 15.82
C ALA A 106 10.71 -9.41 16.15
N ALA A 107 10.34 -8.94 17.34
CA ALA A 107 10.49 -7.58 17.80
C ALA A 107 11.93 -7.09 17.65
N GLU A 108 12.95 -7.89 17.95
CA GLU A 108 14.34 -7.41 17.93
C GLU A 108 14.99 -7.38 16.53
N PRO A 109 14.91 -8.44 15.70
CA PRO A 109 15.39 -8.38 14.32
C PRO A 109 14.57 -7.41 13.46
N VAL A 110 13.25 -7.31 13.67
CA VAL A 110 12.37 -6.37 12.95
C VAL A 110 12.55 -4.94 13.46
N ALA A 111 12.84 -4.70 14.75
CA ALA A 111 13.20 -3.35 15.22
C ALA A 111 14.53 -2.87 14.64
N ARG A 112 15.52 -3.76 14.49
CA ARG A 112 16.78 -3.45 13.81
C ARG A 112 16.55 -3.15 12.33
N LEU A 113 15.80 -4.00 11.61
CA LEU A 113 15.45 -3.76 10.21
C LEU A 113 14.61 -2.48 10.03
N ALA A 114 13.73 -2.15 10.99
CA ALA A 114 12.95 -0.92 10.99
C ALA A 114 13.81 0.33 11.28
N ALA A 115 14.85 0.22 12.11
CA ALA A 115 15.82 1.28 12.30
C ALA A 115 16.62 1.53 11.01
N ASP A 116 17.03 0.47 10.34
CA ASP A 116 17.76 0.53 9.07
C ASP A 116 16.88 1.13 7.95
N CYS A 117 15.60 0.73 7.87
CA CYS A 117 14.64 1.32 6.94
C CYS A 117 14.34 2.80 7.25
N ARG A 118 14.29 3.22 8.52
CA ARG A 118 14.14 4.65 8.90
C ARG A 118 15.34 5.47 8.46
N ALA A 119 16.56 4.93 8.61
CA ALA A 119 17.79 5.58 8.16
C ALA A 119 17.84 5.73 6.62
N GLU A 120 17.33 4.74 5.87
CA GLU A 120 17.24 4.79 4.41
C GLU A 120 16.11 5.73 3.93
N ARG A 121 14.98 5.79 4.65
CA ARG A 121 13.88 6.72 4.40
C ARG A 121 14.27 8.18 4.65
N GLY A 122 15.10 8.45 5.65
CA GLY A 122 15.69 9.78 5.84
C GLY A 122 16.54 10.23 4.65
N ARG A 123 17.35 9.32 4.09
CA ARG A 123 18.20 9.59 2.92
C ARG A 123 17.37 9.81 1.64
N THR A 124 16.31 9.03 1.44
CA THR A 124 15.40 9.19 0.29
C THR A 124 14.48 10.42 0.40
N ALA A 125 14.00 10.77 1.60
CA ALA A 125 13.25 12.01 1.85
C ALA A 125 14.11 13.25 1.62
N MET A 126 15.40 13.24 2.01
CA MET A 126 16.34 14.30 1.67
C MET A 126 16.59 14.38 0.15
N ALA A 127 16.66 13.26 -0.55
CA ALA A 127 16.79 13.25 -2.02
C ALA A 127 15.55 13.83 -2.72
N ALA A 128 14.34 13.53 -2.22
CA ALA A 128 13.09 14.12 -2.70
C ALA A 128 13.02 15.63 -2.40
N ALA A 129 13.46 16.07 -1.21
CA ALA A 129 13.56 17.49 -0.87
C ALA A 129 14.58 18.23 -1.76
N ARG A 130 15.68 17.58 -2.14
CA ARG A 130 16.67 18.14 -3.09
C ARG A 130 16.12 18.26 -4.50
N ARG A 131 15.30 17.30 -4.95
CA ARG A 131 14.56 17.38 -6.22
C ARG A 131 13.49 18.47 -6.20
N ALA A 132 12.79 18.65 -5.07
CA ALA A 132 11.86 19.75 -4.88
C ALA A 132 12.59 21.11 -4.92
N GLY A 133 13.78 21.22 -4.32
CA GLY A 133 14.64 22.41 -4.42
C GLY A 133 15.05 22.74 -5.87
N VAL A 134 15.34 21.72 -6.68
CA VAL A 134 15.62 21.90 -8.12
C VAL A 134 14.35 22.31 -8.87
N LEU A 135 13.20 21.69 -8.61
CA LEU A 135 11.92 22.06 -9.25
C LEU A 135 11.45 23.47 -8.89
N MET A 136 11.80 23.97 -7.70
CA MET A 136 11.47 25.34 -7.28
C MET A 136 12.40 26.40 -7.89
N THR A 137 13.67 26.05 -8.11
CA THR A 137 14.68 26.97 -8.70
C THR A 137 14.79 26.86 -10.22
N ALA A 138 14.36 25.74 -10.81
CA ALA A 138 14.32 25.49 -12.26
C ALA A 138 13.52 26.53 -13.06
N PRO A 139 12.27 26.92 -12.68
CA PRO A 139 11.52 27.91 -13.45
C PRO A 139 12.19 29.30 -13.45
N VAL A 140 12.92 29.65 -12.39
CA VAL A 140 13.66 30.93 -12.30
C VAL A 140 14.90 30.90 -13.19
N GLY A 141 15.68 29.81 -13.18
CA GLY A 141 16.84 29.64 -14.06
C GLY A 141 16.45 29.59 -15.54
N LEU A 142 15.33 28.94 -15.86
CA LEU A 142 14.78 28.86 -17.22
C LEU A 142 14.27 30.22 -17.74
N CYS A 143 13.80 31.11 -16.86
CA CYS A 143 13.43 32.48 -17.23
C CYS A 143 14.65 33.42 -17.38
N PHE A 144 15.75 33.17 -16.66
CA PHE A 144 16.95 34.02 -16.75
C PHE A 144 17.83 33.69 -17.96
N LEU A 145 17.88 32.43 -18.37
CA LEU A 145 18.65 31.98 -19.54
C LEU A 145 18.30 32.74 -20.86
N PRO A 146 17.01 32.90 -21.24
CA PRO A 146 16.67 33.65 -22.45
C PRO A 146 17.01 35.15 -22.31
N ALA A 147 16.87 35.73 -21.12
CA ALA A 147 17.22 37.13 -20.89
C ALA A 147 18.73 37.38 -21.01
N PHE A 148 19.58 36.48 -20.49
CA PHE A 148 21.04 36.60 -20.58
C PHE A 148 21.55 36.47 -22.02
N ILE A 149 20.97 35.57 -22.83
CA ILE A 149 21.34 35.43 -24.24
C ILE A 149 20.99 36.68 -25.03
N ALA A 150 19.77 37.20 -24.84
CA ALA A 150 19.29 38.38 -25.56
C ALA A 150 20.07 39.65 -25.20
N VAL A 151 20.42 39.83 -23.92
CA VAL A 151 21.04 41.08 -23.43
C VAL A 151 22.57 40.99 -23.37
N GLY A 152 23.16 39.82 -23.13
CA GLY A 152 24.60 39.66 -22.89
C GLY A 152 25.38 39.07 -24.06
N VAL A 153 24.93 37.93 -24.61
CA VAL A 153 25.74 37.14 -25.57
C VAL A 153 25.54 37.60 -27.01
N LEU A 154 24.28 37.84 -27.40
CA LEU A 154 23.93 38.19 -28.78
C LEU A 154 24.64 39.47 -29.28
N PRO A 155 24.75 40.57 -28.50
CA PRO A 155 25.43 41.79 -28.97
C PRO A 155 26.93 41.60 -29.20
N VAL A 156 27.59 40.78 -28.36
CA VAL A 156 29.03 40.53 -28.45
C VAL A 156 29.37 39.70 -29.69
N VAL A 157 28.56 38.70 -30.01
CA VAL A 157 28.74 37.88 -31.21
C VAL A 157 28.52 38.71 -32.48
N ILE A 158 27.51 39.57 -32.50
CA ILE A 158 27.27 40.50 -33.63
C ILE A 158 28.48 41.43 -33.80
N GLY A 159 28.98 42.02 -32.71
CA GLY A 159 30.14 42.91 -32.77
C GLY A 159 31.43 42.23 -33.24
N LEU A 160 31.67 40.97 -32.84
CA LEU A 160 32.83 40.20 -33.31
C LEU A 160 32.70 39.77 -34.78
N ALA A 161 31.49 39.40 -35.21
CA ALA A 161 31.24 39.07 -36.62
C ALA A 161 31.46 40.29 -37.52
N GLU A 162 30.95 41.46 -37.13
CA GLU A 162 31.20 42.71 -37.86
C GLU A 162 32.69 43.07 -37.90
N GLY A 163 33.42 42.88 -36.79
CA GLY A 163 34.87 43.13 -36.72
C GLY A 163 35.71 42.20 -37.62
N LEU A 164 35.24 40.97 -37.88
CA LEU A 164 35.93 40.01 -38.76
C LEU A 164 35.54 40.16 -40.24
N LEU A 165 34.37 40.74 -40.52
CA LEU A 165 33.90 41.03 -41.88
C LEU A 165 34.38 42.40 -42.40
N SER A 166 34.86 43.28 -41.51
CA SER A 166 35.35 44.63 -41.84
C SER A 166 36.88 44.76 -41.85
N GLY A 167 37.62 43.67 -41.62
CA GLY A 167 39.07 43.57 -41.81
C GLY A 167 39.42 42.67 -42.97
#